data_AF-A0A935V381-F1
#
_entry.id   AF-A0A935V381-F1
#
_cell.length_a   1.000
_cell.length_b   1.000
_cell.length_c   1.000
_cell.angle_alpha   90.00
_cell.angle_beta   90.00
_cell.angle_gamma   90.00
#
_symmetry.space_group_name_H-M   'P 1'
#
loop_
_entity.id
_entity.type
_entity.pdbx_description
1 polymer ?
#
loop_
_entity_poly.entity_id
_entity_poly.type
_entity_poly.pdbx_seq_one_letter_code
_entity_poly.pdbx_strand_id
1 'polypeptide(L)'
;MTAVPLLARLRYLGRRAGWPALAGAALLAGAGAIEFDSLPAARGKLAEVRAAIVKARAQRNVPERATADAANLLAALPARDALEGIVAAIHQAAAAQGLATGSGEYRSRKEAGGEVLRYEIALPLKGAYTALRAWLADLAAQQPALAIDELSLHRSTAEAGQVEGRLRLSLFLRARPANPVATAADGTAPTIAGDAVPPPPTLPTPRFAAAAGDLFATRSWQPPPPPAPPPPKPVAPPLPFKYAGKLLGEEAIRVFLTQGNTTTLVKQGDRLGDYDIERVTTSSVVLLYRPLQQQQTLNFGGYD
;
A
#
# COMPACT_ATOMS: atom_id res chain seq x y z
N MET A 1 58.52 -3.49 -51.79
CA MET A 1 59.87 -3.26 -51.23
C MET A 1 59.90 -1.86 -50.60
N THR A 2 59.58 -1.73 -49.30
CA THR A 2 59.23 -0.40 -48.71
C THR A 2 59.70 -0.16 -47.27
N ALA A 3 60.36 -1.12 -46.60
CA ALA A 3 60.77 -0.99 -45.19
C ALA A 3 62.06 -0.16 -44.97
N VAL A 4 62.94 -0.10 -45.98
CA VAL A 4 64.29 0.51 -45.88
C VAL A 4 64.31 2.00 -45.45
N PRO A 5 63.48 2.92 -45.99
CA PRO A 5 63.61 4.35 -45.67
C PRO A 5 63.25 4.70 -44.22
N LEU A 6 62.44 3.87 -43.55
CA LEU A 6 61.97 4.14 -42.20
C LEU A 6 63.08 3.93 -41.15
N LEU A 7 63.89 2.88 -41.31
CA LEU A 7 65.10 2.64 -40.51
C LEU A 7 66.16 3.74 -40.69
N ALA A 8 66.33 4.23 -41.92
CA ALA A 8 67.25 5.34 -42.21
C ALA A 8 66.80 6.64 -41.52
N ARG A 9 65.50 6.95 -41.56
CA ARG A 9 64.92 8.14 -40.92
C ARG A 9 65.01 8.09 -39.39
N LEU A 10 64.81 6.91 -38.79
CA LEU A 10 65.05 6.67 -37.36
C LEU A 10 66.52 6.87 -36.97
N ARG A 11 67.49 6.31 -37.72
CA ARG A 11 68.93 6.51 -37.47
C ARG A 11 69.37 7.97 -37.61
N TYR A 12 68.74 8.74 -38.49
CA TYR A 12 69.01 10.18 -38.63
C TYR A 12 68.50 10.98 -37.42
N LEU A 13 67.26 10.71 -36.98
CA LEU A 13 66.69 11.34 -35.79
C LEU A 13 67.47 10.99 -34.52
N GLY A 14 67.82 9.71 -34.32
CA GLY A 14 68.59 9.23 -33.17
C GLY A 14 70.06 9.69 -33.11
N ARG A 15 70.58 10.37 -34.15
CA ARG A 15 71.86 11.07 -34.11
C ARG A 15 71.75 12.57 -33.85
N ARG A 16 70.54 13.15 -33.97
CA ARG A 16 70.30 14.60 -33.84
C ARG A 16 69.53 14.97 -32.57
N ALA A 17 68.71 14.05 -32.06
CA ALA A 17 68.18 14.10 -30.70
C ALA A 17 69.13 13.33 -29.78
N GLY A 18 69.64 13.99 -28.73
CA GLY A 18 70.60 13.41 -27.79
C GLY A 18 70.00 12.34 -26.86
N TRP A 19 70.80 11.91 -25.89
CA TRP A 19 70.44 10.89 -24.88
C TRP A 19 69.02 11.00 -24.26
N PRO A 20 68.43 12.19 -23.95
CA PRO A 20 67.04 12.26 -23.49
C PRO A 20 66.00 11.61 -24.42
N ALA A 21 66.23 11.56 -25.74
CA ALA A 21 65.30 10.91 -26.66
C ALA A 21 65.34 9.37 -26.55
N LEU A 22 66.50 8.78 -26.24
CA LEU A 22 66.62 7.35 -25.94
C LEU A 22 65.98 7.01 -24.60
N ALA A 23 66.14 7.88 -23.59
CA ALA A 23 65.47 7.73 -22.30
C ALA A 23 63.93 7.79 -22.43
N GLY A 24 63.40 8.73 -23.21
CA GLY A 24 61.97 8.82 -23.50
C GLY A 24 61.42 7.59 -24.25
N ALA A 25 62.16 7.09 -25.24
CA ALA A 25 61.79 5.86 -25.95
C ALA A 25 61.79 4.62 -25.04
N ALA A 26 62.77 4.50 -24.14
CA ALA A 26 62.83 3.42 -23.15
C ALA A 26 61.67 3.49 -22.14
N LEU A 27 61.29 4.68 -21.68
CA LEU A 27 60.14 4.89 -20.79
C LEU A 27 58.81 4.49 -21.47
N LEU A 28 58.61 4.88 -22.74
CA LEU A 28 57.42 4.48 -23.50
C LEU A 28 57.34 2.97 -23.74
N ALA A 29 58.48 2.32 -24.02
CA ALA A 29 58.54 0.87 -24.15
C ALA A 29 58.24 0.15 -22.82
N GLY A 30 58.77 0.67 -21.70
CA GLY A 30 58.49 0.15 -20.36
C GLY A 30 57.02 0.29 -19.96
N ALA A 31 56.41 1.46 -20.19
CA ALA A 31 54.99 1.69 -19.93
C ALA A 31 54.10 0.74 -20.76
N GLY A 32 54.39 0.59 -22.06
CA GLY A 32 53.66 -0.32 -22.95
C GLY A 32 53.80 -1.79 -22.51
N ALA A 33 54.96 -2.22 -22.03
CA ALA A 33 55.15 -3.58 -21.51
C ALA A 33 54.31 -3.84 -20.25
N ILE A 34 54.26 -2.89 -19.31
CA ILE A 34 53.47 -2.99 -18.07
C ILE A 34 51.97 -3.06 -18.39
N GLU A 35 51.49 -2.24 -19.33
CA GLU A 35 50.09 -2.27 -19.76
C GLU A 35 49.73 -3.60 -20.45
N PHE A 36 50.60 -4.09 -21.34
CA PHE A 36 50.36 -5.31 -22.11
C PHE A 36 50.35 -6.58 -21.24
N ASP A 37 51.17 -6.65 -20.18
CA ASP A 37 51.22 -7.79 -19.25
C ASP A 37 50.11 -7.75 -18.17
N SER A 38 49.67 -6.55 -17.76
CA SER A 38 48.59 -6.38 -16.78
C SER A 38 47.20 -6.79 -17.32
N LEU A 39 46.95 -6.55 -18.60
CA LEU A 39 45.66 -6.80 -19.27
C LEU A 39 45.23 -8.29 -19.32
N PRO A 40 46.07 -9.28 -19.68
CA PRO A 40 45.66 -10.69 -19.71
C PRO A 40 45.35 -11.26 -18.32
N ALA A 41 46.11 -10.87 -17.28
CA ALA A 41 45.90 -11.36 -15.91
C ALA A 41 44.51 -11.00 -15.36
N ALA A 42 44.02 -9.79 -15.65
CA ALA A 42 42.66 -9.37 -15.29
C ALA A 42 41.58 -10.14 -16.06
N ARG A 43 41.82 -10.43 -17.36
CA ARG A 43 40.87 -11.18 -18.22
C ARG A 43 40.75 -12.65 -17.79
N GLY A 44 41.85 -13.28 -17.36
CA GLY A 44 41.85 -14.66 -16.88
C GLY A 44 40.91 -14.89 -15.70
N LYS A 45 41.03 -14.06 -14.64
CA LYS A 45 40.15 -14.14 -13.45
C LYS A 45 38.67 -13.95 -13.80
N LEU A 46 38.37 -13.05 -14.74
CA LEU A 46 37.01 -12.82 -15.24
C LEU A 46 36.44 -14.03 -16.01
N ALA A 47 37.27 -14.75 -16.77
CA ALA A 47 36.88 -15.99 -17.44
C ALA A 47 36.64 -17.13 -16.43
N GLU A 48 37.53 -17.29 -15.45
CA GLU A 48 37.44 -18.30 -14.39
C GLU A 48 36.17 -18.13 -13.53
N VAL A 49 35.89 -16.92 -13.05
CA VAL A 49 34.66 -16.64 -12.27
C VAL A 49 33.40 -16.90 -13.10
N ARG A 50 33.39 -16.56 -14.40
CA ARG A 50 32.28 -16.88 -15.30
C ARG A 50 32.11 -18.38 -15.50
N ALA A 51 33.20 -19.13 -15.69
CA ALA A 51 33.17 -20.58 -15.82
C ALA A 51 32.66 -21.26 -14.52
N ALA A 52 33.09 -20.77 -13.36
CA ALA A 52 32.61 -21.25 -12.06
C ALA A 52 31.10 -21.02 -11.89
N ILE A 53 30.57 -19.84 -12.25
CA ILE A 53 29.14 -19.53 -12.20
C ILE A 53 28.33 -20.44 -13.15
N VAL A 54 28.83 -20.68 -14.38
CA VAL A 54 28.17 -21.58 -15.34
C VAL A 54 28.18 -23.03 -14.82
N LYS A 55 29.30 -23.51 -14.28
CA LYS A 55 29.43 -24.86 -13.70
C LYS A 55 28.51 -25.05 -12.49
N ALA A 56 28.45 -24.06 -11.59
CA ALA A 56 27.56 -24.08 -10.43
C ALA A 56 26.07 -24.06 -10.81
N ARG A 57 25.70 -23.41 -11.92
CA ARG A 57 24.34 -23.50 -12.50
C ARG A 57 24.07 -24.88 -13.11
N ALA A 58 25.01 -25.44 -13.86
CA ALA A 58 24.86 -26.75 -14.52
C ALA A 58 24.79 -27.93 -13.52
N GLN A 59 25.51 -27.84 -12.39
CA GLN A 59 25.50 -28.87 -11.34
C GLN A 59 24.28 -28.77 -10.39
N ARG A 60 23.46 -27.72 -10.48
CA ARG A 60 22.24 -27.58 -9.70
C ARG A 60 21.09 -28.23 -10.48
N ASN A 61 20.76 -29.49 -10.17
CA ASN A 61 19.65 -30.24 -10.79
C ASN A 61 18.37 -29.41 -10.89
N VAL A 62 18.12 -28.84 -12.08
CA VAL A 62 17.12 -27.77 -12.25
C VAL A 62 15.67 -28.23 -12.02
N PRO A 63 15.15 -29.31 -12.64
CA PRO A 63 13.71 -29.56 -12.63
C PRO A 63 13.16 -29.94 -11.25
N GLU A 64 13.76 -30.94 -10.60
CA GLU A 64 13.33 -31.44 -9.29
C GLU A 64 13.54 -30.40 -8.19
N ARG A 65 14.64 -29.62 -8.25
CA ARG A 65 14.89 -28.57 -7.28
C ARG A 65 14.04 -27.33 -7.54
N ALA A 66 13.68 -27.00 -8.78
CA ALA A 66 12.78 -25.90 -9.06
C ALA A 66 11.35 -26.17 -8.57
N THR A 67 10.83 -27.40 -8.69
CA THR A 67 9.50 -27.74 -8.15
C THR A 67 9.50 -27.79 -6.62
N ALA A 68 10.55 -28.34 -5.99
CA ALA A 68 10.69 -28.34 -4.54
C ALA A 68 10.92 -26.93 -3.96
N ASP A 69 11.83 -26.14 -4.56
CA ASP A 69 12.09 -24.74 -4.17
C ASP A 69 10.79 -23.91 -4.35
N ALA A 70 10.04 -24.07 -5.45
CA ALA A 70 8.77 -23.36 -5.67
C ALA A 70 7.66 -23.75 -4.67
N ALA A 71 7.51 -25.04 -4.36
CA ALA A 71 6.53 -25.50 -3.36
C ALA A 71 6.87 -24.98 -1.95
N ASN A 72 8.15 -24.99 -1.58
CA ASN A 72 8.63 -24.44 -0.31
C ASN A 72 8.44 -22.91 -0.24
N LEU A 73 8.68 -22.19 -1.35
CA LEU A 73 8.42 -20.76 -1.45
C LEU A 73 6.92 -20.45 -1.27
N LEU A 74 6.02 -21.18 -1.95
CA LEU A 74 4.56 -21.04 -1.79
C LEU A 74 4.10 -21.36 -0.36
N ALA A 75 4.74 -22.31 0.31
CA ALA A 75 4.46 -22.65 1.71
C ALA A 75 4.95 -21.58 2.69
N ALA A 76 6.01 -20.84 2.34
CA ALA A 76 6.53 -19.71 3.11
C ALA A 76 5.76 -18.39 2.91
N LEU A 77 4.90 -18.29 1.89
CA LEU A 77 4.05 -17.11 1.69
C LEU A 77 2.94 -17.02 2.75
N PRO A 78 2.75 -15.86 3.42
CA PRO A 78 1.68 -15.68 4.38
C PRO A 78 0.29 -15.77 3.72
N ALA A 79 -0.70 -16.17 4.52
CA ALA A 79 -2.09 -16.24 4.10
C ALA A 79 -2.70 -14.85 3.86
N ARG A 80 -3.74 -14.77 3.03
CA ARG A 80 -4.45 -13.51 2.72
C ARG A 80 -4.92 -12.79 3.99
N ASP A 81 -5.36 -13.57 4.97
CA ASP A 81 -5.80 -13.18 6.31
C ASP A 81 -4.70 -12.49 7.15
N ALA A 82 -3.42 -12.74 6.87
CA ALA A 82 -2.30 -12.09 7.55
C ALA A 82 -1.96 -10.68 6.99
N LEU A 83 -2.48 -10.31 5.81
CA LEU A 83 -2.22 -9.02 5.15
C LEU A 83 -2.48 -7.83 6.08
N GLU A 84 -3.59 -7.85 6.80
CA GLU A 84 -4.05 -6.72 7.61
C GLU A 84 -3.10 -6.50 8.81
N GLY A 85 -2.62 -7.58 9.44
CA GLY A 85 -1.59 -7.53 10.48
C GLY A 85 -0.21 -7.12 9.95
N ILE A 86 0.20 -7.59 8.77
CA ILE A 86 1.48 -7.23 8.14
C ILE A 86 1.49 -5.73 7.80
N VAL A 87 0.42 -5.19 7.20
CA VAL A 87 0.32 -3.76 6.88
C VAL A 87 0.30 -2.90 8.15
N ALA A 88 -0.41 -3.32 9.20
CA ALA A 88 -0.38 -2.64 10.49
C ALA A 88 1.04 -2.61 11.09
N ALA A 89 1.75 -3.74 11.07
CA ALA A 89 3.12 -3.85 11.57
C ALA A 89 4.10 -2.96 10.77
N ILE A 90 3.98 -2.89 9.44
CA ILE A 90 4.79 -2.02 8.57
C ILE A 90 4.69 -0.56 9.01
N HIS A 91 3.46 -0.06 9.23
CA HIS A 91 3.21 1.31 9.70
C HIS A 91 3.67 1.52 11.15
N GLN A 92 3.43 0.55 12.05
CA GLN A 92 3.84 0.64 13.45
C GLN A 92 5.36 0.68 13.61
N ALA A 93 6.11 -0.13 12.85
CA ALA A 93 7.56 -0.12 12.82
C ALA A 93 8.12 1.19 12.23
N ALA A 94 7.46 1.79 11.24
CA ALA A 94 7.85 3.09 10.69
C ALA A 94 7.65 4.21 11.74
N ALA A 95 6.50 4.23 12.41
CA ALA A 95 6.18 5.19 13.46
C ALA A 95 7.15 5.07 14.66
N ALA A 96 7.54 3.85 15.04
CA ALA A 96 8.52 3.60 16.11
C ALA A 96 9.91 4.20 15.82
N GLN A 97 10.26 4.38 14.53
CA GLN A 97 11.51 5.03 14.11
C GLN A 97 11.32 6.51 13.70
N GLY A 98 10.16 7.10 13.99
CA GLY A 98 9.88 8.51 13.68
C GLY A 98 9.68 8.82 12.19
N LEU A 99 9.37 7.82 11.37
CA LEU A 99 9.06 8.00 9.95
C LEU A 99 7.58 8.32 9.77
N ALA A 100 7.29 9.45 9.11
CA ALA A 100 5.93 9.79 8.71
C ALA A 100 5.57 9.07 7.40
N THR A 101 4.97 7.89 7.52
CA THR A 101 4.27 7.23 6.41
C THR A 101 2.91 7.89 6.20
N GLY A 102 2.65 8.41 5.00
CA GLY A 102 1.31 8.90 4.65
C GLY A 102 0.35 7.79 4.21
N SER A 103 -0.84 8.18 3.74
CA SER A 103 -1.82 7.28 3.13
C SER A 103 -1.20 6.48 1.97
N GLY A 104 -1.40 5.17 1.98
CA GLY A 104 -0.94 4.28 0.91
C GLY A 104 -1.97 4.11 -0.20
N GLU A 105 -1.51 3.90 -1.43
CA GLU A 105 -2.32 3.24 -2.47
C GLU A 105 -2.11 1.72 -2.38
N TYR A 106 -3.20 0.97 -2.37
CA TYR A 106 -3.19 -0.50 -2.27
C TYR A 106 -3.89 -1.11 -3.48
N ARG A 107 -3.15 -1.86 -4.31
CA ARG A 107 -3.67 -2.52 -5.52
C ARG A 107 -3.40 -4.03 -5.45
N SER A 108 -4.45 -4.84 -5.54
CA SER A 108 -4.32 -6.31 -5.60
C SER A 108 -4.34 -6.80 -7.04
N ARG A 109 -3.33 -7.58 -7.43
CA ARG A 109 -3.23 -8.25 -8.74
C ARG A 109 -3.10 -9.75 -8.52
N LYS A 110 -3.95 -10.57 -9.15
CA LYS A 110 -3.72 -12.03 -9.23
C LYS A 110 -2.61 -12.30 -10.24
N GLU A 111 -1.63 -13.11 -9.87
CA GLU A 111 -0.57 -13.56 -10.79
C GLU A 111 -1.07 -14.75 -11.64
N ALA A 112 -0.49 -14.96 -12.82
CA ALA A 112 -0.91 -16.02 -13.73
C ALA A 112 -0.76 -17.41 -13.06
N GLY A 113 -1.84 -18.20 -13.08
CA GLY A 113 -1.97 -19.45 -12.32
C GLY A 113 -2.84 -19.32 -11.06
N GLY A 114 -3.09 -18.12 -10.55
CA GLY A 114 -4.10 -17.84 -9.52
C GLY A 114 -3.76 -18.30 -8.10
N GLU A 115 -2.69 -19.07 -7.88
CA GLU A 115 -2.25 -19.51 -6.54
C GLU A 115 -1.63 -18.38 -5.70
N VAL A 116 -1.16 -17.30 -6.34
CA VAL A 116 -0.49 -16.16 -5.71
C VAL A 116 -1.19 -14.85 -6.05
N LEU A 117 -1.44 -14.03 -5.04
CA LEU A 117 -1.82 -12.62 -5.18
C LEU A 117 -0.60 -11.74 -4.87
N ARG A 118 -0.36 -10.76 -5.73
CA ARG A 118 0.56 -9.66 -5.48
C ARG A 118 -0.24 -8.45 -4.98
N TYR A 119 0.11 -7.94 -3.81
CA TYR A 119 -0.43 -6.72 -3.26
C TYR A 119 0.62 -5.62 -3.39
N GLU A 120 0.43 -4.74 -4.36
CA GLU A 120 1.25 -3.56 -4.61
C GLU A 120 0.84 -2.45 -3.62
N ILE A 121 1.80 -1.93 -2.84
CA ILE A 121 1.61 -0.88 -1.84
C ILE A 121 2.56 0.28 -2.16
N ALA A 122 2.00 1.46 -2.45
CA ALA A 122 2.78 2.67 -2.70
C ALA A 122 2.66 3.62 -1.49
N LEU A 123 3.75 3.76 -0.72
CA LEU A 123 3.81 4.60 0.49
C LEU A 123 4.61 5.89 0.23
N PRO A 124 4.04 7.07 0.51
CA PRO A 124 4.82 8.29 0.65
C PRO A 124 5.52 8.31 2.03
N LEU A 125 6.81 8.64 2.03
CA LEU A 125 7.69 8.62 3.20
C LEU A 125 8.29 10.00 3.45
N LYS A 126 8.31 10.45 4.70
CA LYS A 126 9.08 11.62 5.16
C LYS A 126 9.77 11.33 6.49
N GLY A 127 11.06 11.64 6.60
CA GLY A 127 11.82 11.46 7.84
C GLY A 127 13.34 11.40 7.65
N ALA A 128 14.07 11.01 8.69
CA ALA A 128 15.53 10.92 8.64
C ALA A 128 16.00 9.69 7.83
N TYR A 129 17.06 9.85 7.03
CA TYR A 129 17.61 8.76 6.20
C TYR A 129 18.14 7.58 7.04
N THR A 130 18.67 7.84 8.24
CA THR A 130 19.14 6.82 9.17
C THR A 130 18.00 5.92 9.66
N ALA A 131 16.87 6.51 10.06
CA ALA A 131 15.65 5.81 10.43
C ALA A 131 15.09 5.02 9.23
N LEU A 132 15.03 5.63 8.03
CA LEU A 132 14.59 4.93 6.82
C LEU A 132 15.41 3.67 6.55
N ARG A 133 16.75 3.76 6.67
CA ARG A 133 17.65 2.61 6.42
C ARG A 133 17.48 1.52 7.49
N ALA A 134 17.29 1.89 8.75
CA ALA A 134 17.10 0.94 9.84
C ALA A 134 15.73 0.23 9.76
N TRP A 135 14.65 0.96 9.46
CA TRP A 135 13.32 0.40 9.21
C TRP A 135 13.29 -0.54 7.99
N LEU A 136 13.93 -0.18 6.87
CA LEU A 136 14.02 -1.05 5.70
C LEU A 136 14.81 -2.34 5.97
N ALA A 137 15.87 -2.27 6.79
CA ALA A 137 16.65 -3.44 7.17
C ALA A 137 15.86 -4.38 8.10
N ASP A 138 15.15 -3.83 9.08
CA ASP A 138 14.27 -4.56 9.99
C ASP A 138 13.10 -5.23 9.24
N LEU A 139 12.44 -4.47 8.36
CA LEU A 139 11.35 -4.97 7.52
C LEU A 139 11.79 -6.12 6.59
N ALA A 140 12.97 -6.00 5.96
CA ALA A 140 13.55 -7.06 5.14
C ALA A 140 13.97 -8.31 5.93
N ALA A 141 14.30 -8.16 7.22
CA ALA A 141 14.61 -9.29 8.12
C ALA A 141 13.32 -9.99 8.61
N GLN A 142 12.24 -9.24 8.86
CA GLN A 142 10.99 -9.78 9.38
C GLN A 142 10.07 -10.37 8.29
N GLN A 143 10.10 -9.85 7.06
CA GLN A 143 9.10 -10.17 6.02
C GLN A 143 9.75 -10.63 4.70
N PRO A 144 10.22 -11.89 4.59
CA PRO A 144 10.84 -12.42 3.36
C PRO A 144 9.86 -12.56 2.16
N ALA A 145 8.55 -12.43 2.39
CA ALA A 145 7.52 -12.40 1.34
C ALA A 145 7.29 -11.00 0.74
N LEU A 146 8.02 -9.98 1.20
CA LEU A 146 7.92 -8.59 0.76
C LEU A 146 9.07 -8.24 -0.20
N ALA A 147 8.73 -7.83 -1.42
CA ALA A 147 9.68 -7.24 -2.36
C ALA A 147 9.63 -5.71 -2.32
N ILE A 148 10.78 -5.07 -2.56
CA ILE A 148 10.88 -3.64 -2.86
C ILE A 148 10.96 -3.50 -4.38
N ASP A 149 9.92 -2.94 -5.01
CA ASP A 149 9.88 -2.73 -6.46
C ASP A 149 10.59 -1.43 -6.87
N GLU A 150 10.46 -0.39 -6.03
CA GLU A 150 10.99 0.95 -6.31
C GLU A 150 11.19 1.74 -5.02
N LEU A 151 12.31 2.46 -4.92
CA LEU A 151 12.59 3.40 -3.83
C LEU A 151 13.07 4.72 -4.42
N SER A 152 12.17 5.71 -4.48
CA SER A 152 12.49 7.08 -4.87
C SER A 152 12.75 7.93 -3.63
N LEU A 153 13.86 8.68 -3.62
CA LEU A 153 14.30 9.50 -2.50
C LEU A 153 14.82 10.86 -2.98
N HIS A 154 14.36 11.93 -2.35
CA HIS A 154 14.71 13.30 -2.64
C HIS A 154 15.00 14.07 -1.35
N ARG A 155 16.11 14.80 -1.33
CA ARG A 155 16.48 15.69 -0.21
C ARG A 155 16.43 17.12 -0.71
N SER A 156 15.60 17.96 -0.08
CA SER A 156 15.31 19.33 -0.53
C SER A 156 16.51 20.28 -0.46
N THR A 157 17.37 20.12 0.55
CA THR A 157 18.68 20.81 0.67
C THR A 157 19.71 19.86 1.28
N ALA A 158 20.99 20.04 0.99
CA ALA A 158 22.05 19.15 1.52
C ALA A 158 22.07 19.10 3.06
N GLU A 159 21.81 20.25 3.70
CA GLU A 159 21.76 20.43 5.16
C GLU A 159 20.48 19.86 5.81
N ALA A 160 19.40 19.66 5.06
CA ALA A 160 18.21 19.02 5.59
C ALA A 160 18.49 17.54 5.91
N GLY A 161 18.52 17.20 7.21
CA GLY A 161 18.63 15.81 7.68
C GLY A 161 17.42 14.93 7.34
N GLN A 162 16.35 15.52 6.81
CA GLN A 162 15.13 14.84 6.37
C GLN A 162 15.15 14.57 4.86
N VAL A 163 14.61 13.42 4.48
CA VAL A 163 14.41 12.97 3.10
C VAL A 163 12.93 12.74 2.89
N GLU A 164 12.42 13.15 1.73
CA GLU A 164 11.08 12.82 1.25
C GLU A 164 11.19 11.79 0.13
N GLY A 165 10.19 10.91 -0.01
CA GLY A 165 10.25 9.88 -1.04
C GLY A 165 8.95 9.12 -1.22
N ARG A 166 8.95 8.22 -2.21
CA ARG A 166 7.91 7.22 -2.42
C ARG A 166 8.57 5.85 -2.55
N LEU A 167 8.11 4.91 -1.71
CA LEU A 167 8.51 3.51 -1.70
C LEU A 167 7.36 2.68 -2.25
N ARG A 168 7.66 1.74 -3.15
CA ARG A 168 6.72 0.78 -3.72
C ARG A 168 7.13 -0.63 -3.31
N LEU A 169 6.22 -1.32 -2.65
CA LEU A 169 6.39 -2.66 -2.12
C LEU A 169 5.42 -3.62 -2.81
N SER A 170 5.84 -4.85 -3.04
CA SER A 170 4.96 -5.95 -3.45
C SER A 170 4.98 -7.05 -2.41
N LEU A 171 3.85 -7.27 -1.72
CA LEU A 171 3.66 -8.41 -0.83
C LEU A 171 3.06 -9.58 -1.61
N PHE A 172 3.68 -10.75 -1.53
CA PHE A 172 3.20 -11.98 -2.16
C PHE A 172 2.41 -12.82 -1.13
N LEU A 173 1.17 -13.18 -1.48
CA LEU A 173 0.24 -13.92 -0.62
C LEU A 173 -0.32 -15.14 -1.32
N ARG A 174 -0.47 -16.26 -0.59
CA ARG A 174 -1.14 -17.47 -1.09
C ARG A 174 -2.65 -17.27 -1.19
N ALA A 175 -3.23 -17.66 -2.32
CA ALA A 175 -4.65 -17.45 -2.64
C ALA A 175 -5.63 -18.40 -1.93
N ARG A 176 -5.15 -19.51 -1.35
CA ARG A 176 -5.99 -20.58 -0.78
C ARG A 176 -6.86 -20.02 0.36
N PRO A 177 -8.19 -20.00 0.23
CA PRO A 177 -9.08 -19.43 1.23
C PRO A 177 -9.03 -20.25 2.53
N ALA A 178 -9.15 -19.56 3.67
CA ALA A 178 -9.54 -20.20 4.92
C ALA A 178 -10.96 -20.77 4.76
N ASN A 179 -11.11 -22.07 4.95
CA ASN A 179 -12.40 -22.75 4.85
C ASN A 179 -13.16 -22.63 6.18
N PRO A 180 -14.29 -21.90 6.27
CA PRO A 180 -15.04 -21.77 7.51
C PRO A 180 -15.77 -23.08 7.81
N VAL A 181 -15.24 -23.87 8.75
CA VAL A 181 -15.94 -25.08 9.24
C VAL A 181 -17.20 -24.65 9.99
N ALA A 182 -18.34 -25.17 9.57
CA ALA A 182 -19.64 -24.81 10.14
C ALA A 182 -19.93 -25.51 11.48
N THR A 183 -20.60 -24.80 12.38
CA THR A 183 -21.38 -25.35 13.51
C THR A 183 -22.47 -24.30 13.79
N ALA A 184 -23.71 -24.44 13.31
CA ALA A 184 -24.73 -25.48 13.56
C ALA A 184 -25.46 -25.29 14.91
N ALA A 185 -26.53 -24.47 14.85
CA ALA A 185 -27.67 -24.36 15.76
C ALA A 185 -28.64 -23.37 15.05
N ASP A 186 -29.64 -23.80 14.28
CA ASP A 186 -30.89 -24.44 14.71
C ASP A 186 -31.56 -23.74 15.90
N GLY A 187 -32.75 -23.18 15.64
CA GLY A 187 -33.46 -22.28 16.55
C GLY A 187 -34.87 -21.94 16.04
N THR A 188 -35.64 -22.98 15.71
CA THR A 188 -36.99 -22.85 15.13
C THR A 188 -37.97 -22.17 16.08
N ALA A 189 -38.62 -21.10 15.64
CA ALA A 189 -39.76 -20.47 16.32
C ALA A 189 -41.07 -20.79 15.56
N PRO A 190 -42.17 -21.16 16.25
CA PRO A 190 -43.33 -21.77 15.59
C PRO A 190 -44.33 -20.77 15.00
N THR A 191 -44.97 -21.19 13.91
CA THR A 191 -46.20 -20.59 13.38
C THR A 191 -47.38 -20.82 14.34
N ILE A 192 -48.22 -19.80 14.53
CA ILE A 192 -49.62 -19.96 14.96
C ILE A 192 -50.49 -19.29 13.90
N ALA A 193 -51.55 -19.98 13.47
CA ALA A 193 -52.53 -19.49 12.52
C ALA A 193 -53.97 -19.75 13.03
N GLY A 194 -54.87 -18.86 12.65
CA GLY A 194 -56.32 -18.86 12.91
C GLY A 194 -56.83 -17.44 12.58
N ASP A 195 -57.73 -17.23 11.64
CA ASP A 195 -59.16 -17.63 11.60
C ASP A 195 -60.00 -17.01 12.72
N ALA A 196 -61.18 -16.41 12.47
CA ALA A 196 -61.80 -16.03 11.19
C ALA A 196 -63.00 -15.05 11.36
N VAL A 197 -63.13 -14.10 10.42
CA VAL A 197 -64.40 -13.61 9.80
C VAL A 197 -65.48 -12.81 10.64
N PRO A 198 -66.18 -11.80 10.06
CA PRO A 198 -67.21 -10.94 10.71
C PRO A 198 -68.66 -11.23 10.18
N PRO A 199 -69.71 -10.34 10.17
CA PRO A 199 -69.95 -9.01 10.78
C PRO A 199 -71.07 -9.06 11.87
N PRO A 200 -72.33 -8.52 11.81
CA PRO A 200 -73.14 -7.79 10.79
C PRO A 200 -73.28 -6.25 11.08
N PRO A 201 -74.07 -5.45 10.31
CA PRO A 201 -74.09 -3.97 10.38
C PRO A 201 -75.36 -3.28 10.96
N THR A 202 -75.26 -1.98 11.30
CA THR A 202 -76.38 -1.05 11.59
C THR A 202 -76.32 0.24 10.76
N LEU A 203 -77.47 0.91 10.58
CA LEU A 203 -77.71 2.00 9.61
C LEU A 203 -77.25 3.41 10.10
N PRO A 204 -77.10 4.41 9.19
CA PRO A 204 -76.24 5.57 9.45
C PRO A 204 -76.90 6.72 10.21
N THR A 205 -76.14 7.33 11.12
CA THR A 205 -76.45 8.63 11.73
C THR A 205 -76.20 9.78 10.73
N PRO A 206 -77.06 10.81 10.69
CA PRO A 206 -76.98 11.88 9.68
C PRO A 206 -75.76 12.78 9.88
N ARG A 207 -75.08 13.12 8.78
CA ARG A 207 -74.00 14.12 8.76
C ARG A 207 -74.57 15.54 8.85
N PHE A 208 -74.71 16.04 10.07
CA PHE A 208 -74.66 17.48 10.33
C PHE A 208 -73.36 17.79 11.08
N ALA A 209 -72.39 18.34 10.35
CA ALA A 209 -71.10 18.68 10.92
C ALA A 209 -71.25 19.90 11.83
N ALA A 210 -71.28 19.69 13.15
CA ALA A 210 -71.14 20.74 14.15
C ALA A 210 -69.70 21.30 14.21
N ALA A 211 -69.10 21.56 13.04
CA ALA A 211 -67.84 22.27 12.86
C ALA A 211 -68.04 23.80 12.90
N ALA A 212 -69.03 24.25 13.69
CA ALA A 212 -69.17 25.64 14.09
C ALA A 212 -68.12 25.95 15.16
N GLY A 213 -66.85 26.04 14.75
CA GLY A 213 -65.86 26.77 15.52
C GLY A 213 -66.36 28.20 15.70
N ASP A 214 -66.18 28.76 16.90
CA ASP A 214 -66.83 30.01 17.32
C ASP A 214 -66.66 31.14 16.29
N LEU A 215 -67.76 31.46 15.61
CA LEU A 215 -67.80 32.39 14.48
C LEU A 215 -67.62 33.86 14.91
N PHE A 216 -67.60 34.14 16.22
CA PHE A 216 -67.40 35.47 16.80
C PHE A 216 -66.16 35.54 17.71
N ALA A 217 -65.29 34.52 17.69
CA ALA A 217 -64.08 34.45 18.49
C ALA A 217 -63.15 35.67 18.24
N THR A 218 -62.75 36.34 19.32
CA THR A 218 -62.02 37.61 19.26
C THR A 218 -60.56 37.39 18.84
N ARG A 219 -60.23 37.70 17.58
CA ARG A 219 -58.91 37.41 17.00
C ARG A 219 -57.86 38.45 17.39
N SER A 220 -56.96 38.09 18.30
CA SER A 220 -55.81 38.92 18.68
C SER A 220 -54.81 39.07 17.53
N TRP A 221 -54.51 40.29 17.13
CA TRP A 221 -53.56 40.61 16.05
C TRP A 221 -52.09 40.71 16.49
N GLN A 222 -51.78 40.36 17.74
CA GLN A 222 -50.38 40.22 18.15
C GLN A 222 -49.76 39.01 17.43
N PRO A 223 -48.62 39.19 16.72
CA PRO A 223 -47.89 38.05 16.21
C PRO A 223 -47.45 37.18 17.40
N PRO A 224 -47.54 35.85 17.32
CA PRO A 224 -47.03 35.00 18.39
C PRO A 224 -45.54 35.32 18.60
N PRO A 225 -45.04 35.39 19.85
CA PRO A 225 -43.63 35.59 20.09
C PRO A 225 -42.85 34.51 19.34
N PRO A 226 -41.69 34.83 18.71
CA PRO A 226 -40.90 33.85 18.00
C PRO A 226 -40.68 32.61 18.88
N PRO A 227 -40.92 31.38 18.38
CA PRO A 227 -40.67 30.18 19.15
C PRO A 227 -39.27 30.23 19.73
N ALA A 228 -39.13 30.03 21.04
CA ALA A 228 -37.83 30.05 21.69
C ALA A 228 -36.89 29.12 20.91
N PRO A 229 -35.68 29.58 20.53
CA PRO A 229 -34.81 28.81 19.66
C PRO A 229 -34.61 27.42 20.26
N PRO A 230 -34.87 26.33 19.51
CA PRO A 230 -34.86 24.99 20.07
C PRO A 230 -33.49 24.74 20.72
N PRO A 231 -33.45 24.10 21.90
CA PRO A 231 -32.21 23.93 22.65
C PRO A 231 -31.15 23.32 21.73
N PRO A 232 -29.92 23.87 21.71
CA PRO A 232 -28.91 23.50 20.72
C PRO A 232 -28.70 21.99 20.77
N LYS A 233 -29.06 21.32 19.66
CA LYS A 233 -28.98 19.86 19.57
C LYS A 233 -27.56 19.43 19.96
N PRO A 234 -27.38 18.39 20.81
CA PRO A 234 -26.06 17.93 21.23
C PRO A 234 -25.15 17.76 20.02
N VAL A 235 -24.15 18.64 19.89
CA VAL A 235 -23.31 18.70 18.70
C VAL A 235 -22.43 17.47 18.70
N ALA A 236 -22.58 16.61 17.70
CA ALA A 236 -21.77 15.40 17.59
C ALA A 236 -20.28 15.76 17.59
N PRO A 237 -19.42 14.94 18.25
CA PRO A 237 -17.98 15.21 18.28
C PRO A 237 -17.38 15.39 16.88
N PRO A 238 -16.31 16.21 16.75
CA PRO A 238 -15.55 16.26 15.51
C PRO A 238 -15.03 14.85 15.19
N LEU A 239 -15.21 14.42 13.94
CA LEU A 239 -14.97 13.03 13.54
C LEU A 239 -13.51 12.61 13.88
N PRO A 240 -13.30 11.56 14.69
CA PRO A 240 -11.98 11.20 15.20
C PRO A 240 -11.12 10.42 14.18
N PHE A 241 -11.69 10.05 13.03
CA PHE A 241 -11.04 9.22 12.02
C PHE A 241 -10.40 10.05 10.91
N LYS A 242 -9.18 9.65 10.52
CA LYS A 242 -8.47 10.14 9.33
C LYS A 242 -8.38 9.02 8.29
N TYR A 243 -8.21 9.38 7.04
CA TYR A 243 -8.04 8.44 5.93
C TYR A 243 -6.57 8.02 5.77
N ALA A 244 -6.33 6.71 5.65
CA ALA A 244 -5.01 6.12 5.44
C ALA A 244 -4.88 5.28 4.16
N GLY A 245 -5.96 5.18 3.37
CA GLY A 245 -5.95 4.59 2.04
C GLY A 245 -7.23 3.85 1.67
N LYS A 246 -7.30 3.41 0.42
CA LYS A 246 -8.37 2.55 -0.11
C LYS A 246 -7.75 1.30 -0.73
N LEU A 247 -8.42 0.17 -0.55
CA LEU A 247 -8.07 -1.13 -1.10
C LEU A 247 -9.22 -1.56 -2.02
N LEU A 248 -8.94 -1.60 -3.32
CA LEU A 248 -9.89 -2.02 -4.34
C LEU A 248 -9.80 -3.53 -4.52
N GLY A 249 -10.70 -4.28 -3.89
CA GLY A 249 -10.90 -5.70 -4.15
C GLY A 249 -11.98 -5.93 -5.21
N GLU A 250 -11.98 -7.11 -5.84
CA GLU A 250 -12.97 -7.52 -6.87
C GLU A 250 -14.42 -7.57 -6.35
N GLU A 251 -14.59 -7.69 -5.03
CA GLU A 251 -15.87 -8.01 -4.37
C GLU A 251 -16.44 -6.83 -3.57
N ALA A 252 -15.57 -5.97 -3.01
CA ALA A 252 -15.94 -4.77 -2.27
C ALA A 252 -14.77 -3.79 -2.15
N ILE A 253 -15.07 -2.48 -2.12
CA ILE A 253 -14.12 -1.45 -1.71
C ILE A 253 -13.95 -1.52 -0.20
N ARG A 254 -12.70 -1.56 0.28
CA ARG A 254 -12.35 -1.40 1.69
C ARG A 254 -11.54 -0.12 1.89
N VAL A 255 -11.68 0.52 3.05
CA VAL A 255 -10.99 1.78 3.40
C VAL A 255 -10.22 1.60 4.69
N PHE A 256 -8.99 2.10 4.73
CA PHE A 256 -8.21 2.20 5.96
C PHE A 256 -8.54 3.52 6.66
N LEU A 257 -9.08 3.42 7.89
CA LEU A 257 -9.35 4.55 8.76
C LEU A 257 -8.39 4.51 9.96
N THR A 258 -7.74 5.64 10.25
CA THR A 258 -6.82 5.79 11.38
C THR A 258 -7.46 6.63 12.48
N GLN A 259 -7.47 6.11 13.70
CA GLN A 259 -7.83 6.82 14.93
C GLN A 259 -6.58 6.94 15.81
N GLY A 260 -6.04 8.15 15.94
CA GLY A 260 -4.74 8.35 16.62
C GLY A 260 -3.61 7.61 15.92
N ASN A 261 -3.09 6.55 16.55
CA ASN A 261 -2.02 5.69 16.03
C ASN A 261 -2.50 4.32 15.51
N THR A 262 -3.77 3.96 15.70
CA THR A 262 -4.32 2.67 15.23
C THR A 262 -5.03 2.84 13.90
N THR A 263 -4.64 2.03 12.90
CA THR A 263 -5.26 1.99 11.58
C THR A 263 -6.05 0.70 11.41
N THR A 264 -7.34 0.83 11.10
CA THR A 264 -8.28 -0.28 10.95
C THR A 264 -8.78 -0.33 9.51
N LEU A 265 -8.77 -1.52 8.89
CA LEU A 265 -9.41 -1.75 7.60
C LEU A 265 -10.91 -2.00 7.80
N VAL A 266 -11.75 -1.30 7.04
CA VAL A 266 -13.21 -1.40 7.15
C VAL A 266 -13.88 -1.52 5.78
N LYS A 267 -15.02 -2.21 5.75
CA LYS A 267 -15.91 -2.39 4.59
C LYS A 267 -17.27 -1.73 4.84
N GLN A 268 -18.14 -1.71 3.84
CA GLN A 268 -19.54 -1.32 4.04
C GLN A 268 -20.25 -2.35 4.94
N GLY A 269 -21.08 -1.86 5.86
CA GLY A 269 -21.76 -2.67 6.88
C GLY A 269 -20.87 -3.10 8.04
N ASP A 270 -19.63 -2.61 8.13
CA ASP A 270 -18.73 -2.88 9.28
C ASP A 270 -18.89 -1.84 10.39
N ARG A 271 -18.44 -2.18 11.61
CA ARG A 271 -18.60 -1.33 12.80
C ARG A 271 -17.26 -0.91 13.40
N LEU A 272 -17.08 0.40 13.56
CA LEU A 272 -15.87 1.03 14.09
C LEU A 272 -16.19 1.76 15.41
N GLY A 273 -16.21 0.99 16.51
CA GLY A 273 -16.49 1.50 17.85
C GLY A 273 -17.97 1.90 18.04
N ASP A 274 -18.24 3.20 18.07
CA ASP A 274 -19.61 3.77 18.14
C ASP A 274 -20.14 4.30 16.81
N TYR A 275 -19.45 3.98 15.72
CA TYR A 275 -19.82 4.35 14.36
C TYR A 275 -20.06 3.10 13.51
N ASP A 276 -21.21 3.02 12.84
CA ASP A 276 -21.51 1.97 11.84
C ASP A 276 -21.28 2.52 10.42
N ILE A 277 -20.77 1.71 9.50
CA ILE A 277 -20.34 2.20 8.17
C ILE A 277 -21.42 1.92 7.14
N GLU A 278 -22.31 2.90 6.95
CA GLU A 278 -23.47 2.79 6.07
C GLU A 278 -23.09 2.67 4.60
N ARG A 279 -22.09 3.44 4.14
CA ARG A 279 -21.73 3.54 2.71
C ARG A 279 -20.25 3.83 2.51
N VAL A 280 -19.61 3.07 1.63
CA VAL A 280 -18.22 3.26 1.21
C VAL A 280 -18.19 3.63 -0.27
N THR A 281 -17.62 4.78 -0.60
CA THR A 281 -17.55 5.33 -1.96
C THR A 281 -16.09 5.64 -2.32
N THR A 282 -15.77 5.78 -3.61
CA THR A 282 -14.41 6.01 -4.13
C THR A 282 -13.70 7.27 -3.61
N SER A 283 -14.48 8.23 -3.08
CA SER A 283 -14.07 9.57 -2.63
C SER A 283 -14.62 9.96 -1.24
N SER A 284 -15.49 9.15 -0.62
CA SER A 284 -16.06 9.43 0.71
C SER A 284 -16.62 8.18 1.40
N VAL A 285 -16.71 8.22 2.73
CA VAL A 285 -17.42 7.22 3.57
C VAL A 285 -18.48 7.93 4.42
N VAL A 286 -19.64 7.31 4.55
CA VAL A 286 -20.71 7.75 5.48
C VAL A 286 -20.66 6.86 6.72
N LEU A 287 -20.36 7.47 7.87
CA LEU A 287 -20.37 6.82 9.18
C LEU A 287 -21.63 7.25 9.95
N LEU A 288 -22.42 6.31 10.45
CA LEU A 288 -23.56 6.55 11.33
C LEU A 288 -23.09 6.53 12.79
N TYR A 289 -23.05 7.69 13.45
CA TYR A 289 -22.73 7.78 14.87
C TYR A 289 -23.92 7.33 15.71
N ARG A 290 -23.86 6.11 16.26
CA ARG A 290 -25.00 5.40 16.87
C ARG A 290 -25.67 6.16 18.03
N PRO A 291 -24.95 6.81 18.96
CA PRO A 291 -25.57 7.48 20.12
C PRO A 291 -26.48 8.66 19.78
N LEU A 292 -26.31 9.27 18.61
CA LEU A 292 -27.14 10.39 18.12
C LEU A 292 -27.90 10.05 16.82
N GLN A 293 -27.75 8.81 16.31
CA GLN A 293 -28.19 8.39 14.97
C GLN A 293 -27.78 9.38 13.86
N GLN A 294 -26.63 10.04 14.02
CA GLN A 294 -26.20 11.12 13.14
C GLN A 294 -25.19 10.60 12.10
N GLN A 295 -25.54 10.69 10.82
CA GLN A 295 -24.59 10.49 9.73
C GLN A 295 -23.50 11.58 9.76
N GLN A 296 -22.23 11.15 9.68
CA GLN A 296 -21.06 11.99 9.46
C GLN A 296 -20.34 11.49 8.20
N THR A 297 -20.21 12.36 7.20
CA THR A 297 -19.52 12.02 5.94
C THR A 297 -18.06 12.44 6.03
N LEU A 298 -17.15 11.47 5.85
CA LEU A 298 -15.72 11.71 5.71
C LEU A 298 -15.35 11.72 4.23
N ASN A 299 -15.01 12.90 3.71
CA ASN A 299 -14.51 13.06 2.33
C ASN A 299 -13.00 12.85 2.29
N PHE A 300 -12.51 12.15 1.26
CA PHE A 300 -11.11 11.72 1.14
C PHE A 300 -10.31 12.47 0.07
N GLY A 301 -10.99 13.12 -0.87
CA GLY A 301 -10.37 13.72 -2.05
C GLY A 301 -10.06 12.67 -3.12
N GLY A 302 -10.67 12.82 -4.30
CA GLY A 302 -10.19 12.14 -5.50
C GLY A 302 -9.03 12.94 -6.08
N TYR A 303 -7.86 12.31 -6.20
CA TYR A 303 -6.94 12.60 -7.29
C TYR A 303 -7.30 11.63 -8.42
N ASP A 304 -7.60 12.18 -9.60
CA ASP A 304 -7.63 11.45 -10.88
C ASP A 304 -6.20 11.31 -11.45
#